data_AF-A0A945XF25-F1
#
_entry.id   AF-A0A945XF25-F1
#
_cell.length_a   1.000
_cell.length_b   1.000
_cell.length_c   1.000
_cell.angle_alpha   90.00
_cell.angle_beta   90.00
_cell.angle_gamma   90.00
#
_symmetry.space_group_name_H-M   'P 1'
#
loop_
_entity.id
_entity.type
_entity.pdbx_description
1 polymer ?
#
loop_
_entity_poly.entity_id
_entity_poly.type
_entity_poly.pdbx_seq_one_letter_code
_entity_poly.pdbx_strand_id
1 'polypeptide(L)' 'MIKADDFLMPARDAGYDFFTGVPCSFLTEIINRVISDTSLDYVGAASEGEAVAI' A
#
# COMPACT_ATOMS: atom_id res chain seq x y z
N MET A 1 12.21 8.80 -6.38
CA MET A 1 11.12 7.80 -6.39
C MET A 1 11.48 6.76 -5.34
N ILE A 2 10.62 6.55 -4.34
CA ILE A 2 10.85 5.55 -3.28
C ILE A 2 10.69 4.17 -3.92
N LYS A 3 11.63 3.24 -3.66
CA LYS A 3 11.44 1.85 -4.09
C LYS A 3 10.40 1.19 -3.18
N ALA A 4 9.54 0.34 -3.74
CA ALA A 4 8.47 -0.29 -2.97
C ALA A 4 8.99 -1.02 -1.72
N ASP A 5 10.09 -1.74 -1.90
CA ASP A 5 10.75 -2.53 -0.87
C ASP A 5 11.36 -1.67 0.26
N ASP A 6 11.79 -0.42 -0.01
CA ASP A 6 12.30 0.50 1.01
C ASP A 6 11.21 0.92 2.01
N PHE A 7 9.94 0.80 1.63
CA PHE A 7 8.78 1.08 2.48
C PHE A 7 8.15 -0.21 3.05
N LEU A 8 7.98 -1.23 2.21
CA LEU A 8 7.20 -2.42 2.56
C LEU A 8 7.96 -3.39 3.47
N MET A 9 9.28 -3.54 3.33
CA MET A 9 10.05 -4.42 4.22
C MET A 9 10.00 -3.94 5.68
N PRO A 10 10.29 -2.67 6.00
CA PRO A 10 10.15 -2.17 7.36
C PRO A 10 8.72 -2.26 7.90
N ALA A 11 7.71 -2.03 7.05
CA ALA A 11 6.31 -2.15 7.45
C ALA A 11 5.96 -3.59 7.84
N ARG A 12 6.42 -4.58 7.07
CA ARG A 12 6.26 -6.00 7.40
C ARG A 12 6.99 -6.41 8.66
N ASP A 13 8.23 -5.94 8.84
CA ASP A 13 9.00 -6.21 10.05
C ASP A 13 8.32 -5.62 11.30
N ALA A 14 7.57 -4.53 11.14
CA ALA A 14 6.71 -3.96 12.17
C ALA A 14 5.35 -4.66 12.35
N GLY A 15 5.05 -5.68 11.53
CA GLY A 15 3.82 -6.47 11.59
C GLY A 15 2.63 -5.89 10.83
N TYR A 16 2.84 -4.93 9.93
CA TYR A 16 1.78 -4.42 9.06
C TYR A 16 1.58 -5.33 7.84
N ASP A 17 0.36 -5.84 7.69
CA ASP A 17 -0.08 -6.69 6.59
C ASP A 17 -1.27 -6.09 5.80
N PHE A 18 -1.90 -5.04 6.32
CA PHE A 18 -3.06 -4.38 5.72
C PHE A 18 -2.74 -2.98 5.20
N PHE A 19 -3.23 -2.67 4.00
CA PHE A 19 -3.03 -1.38 3.33
C PHE A 19 -4.32 -0.91 2.65
N THR A 20 -4.48 0.40 2.56
CA THR A 20 -5.57 1.04 1.82
C THR A 20 -5.06 2.29 1.12
N GLY A 21 -5.70 2.69 0.03
CA GLY A 21 -5.32 3.87 -0.70
C GLY A 21 -6.11 4.12 -1.97
N VAL A 22 -5.73 5.19 -2.67
CA VAL A 22 -6.25 5.60 -3.97
C VAL A 22 -5.15 5.54 -5.03
N PRO A 23 -5.50 5.47 -6.33
CA PRO A 23 -4.50 5.49 -7.41
C PRO A 23 -3.62 6.75 -7.36
N CYS A 24 -2.30 6.57 -7.38
CA CYS A 24 -1.33 7.67 -7.40
C CYS A 24 -0.12 7.31 -8.27
N SER A 25 0.22 8.19 -9.23
CA SER A 25 1.32 7.96 -10.18
C SER A 25 2.70 7.93 -9.50
N PHE A 26 2.88 8.70 -8.41
CA PHE A 26 4.14 8.72 -7.66
C PHE A 26 4.37 7.48 -6.80
N LEU A 27 3.28 6.80 -6.41
CA LEU A 27 3.30 5.62 -5.54
C LEU A 27 2.94 4.33 -6.28
N THR A 28 2.86 4.37 -7.61
CA THR A 28 2.42 3.24 -8.44
C THR A 28 3.20 1.96 -8.14
N GLU A 29 4.52 2.05 -7.98
CA GLU A 29 5.36 0.89 -7.63
C GLU A 29 4.98 0.28 -6.27
N ILE A 30 4.72 1.10 -5.24
CA ILE A 30 4.30 0.62 -3.92
C ILE A 30 2.91 -0.03 -4.04
N ILE A 31 1.95 0.67 -4.64
CA ILE A 31 0.56 0.21 -4.78
C ILE A 31 0.51 -1.13 -5.52
N ASN A 32 1.20 -1.22 -6.67
CA ASN A 32 1.25 -2.45 -7.46
C ASN A 32 1.91 -3.59 -6.68
N ARG A 33 2.97 -3.29 -5.92
CA ARG A 33 3.67 -4.29 -5.10
C ARG A 33 2.77 -4.86 -4.00
N VAL A 34 2.01 -4.01 -3.32
CA VAL A 34 1.05 -4.44 -2.30
C VAL A 34 -0.06 -5.28 -2.94
N ILE A 35 -0.68 -4.79 -4.03
CA ILE A 35 -1.76 -5.51 -4.73
C ILE A 35 -1.31 -6.89 -5.24
N SER A 36 -0.05 -7.01 -5.68
CA SER A 36 0.46 -8.26 -6.25
C SER A 36 0.91 -9.29 -5.22
N ASP A 37 1.08 -8.88 -3.95
CA ASP A 37 1.57 -9.77 -2.91
C ASP A 37 0.42 -10.37 -2.11
N THR A 38 0.21 -11.69 -2.26
CA THR A 38 -0.88 -12.42 -1.62
C THR A 38 -0.76 -12.54 -0.10
N SER A 39 0.38 -12.13 0.49
CA SER A 39 0.54 -12.03 1.94
C SER A 39 0.08 -10.69 2.53
N LEU A 40 -0.33 -9.75 1.68
CA LEU A 40 -0.83 -8.44 2.08
C LEU A 40 -2.28 -8.26 1.63
N ASP A 41 -3.04 -7.54 2.44
CA ASP A 41 -4.39 -7.10 2.10
C ASP A 41 -4.35 -5.66 1.59
N TYR A 42 -4.99 -5.41 0.44
CA TYR A 42 -5.13 -4.07 -0.13
C TYR A 42 -6.60 -3.74 -0.41
N VAL A 43 -7.09 -2.65 0.19
CA VAL A 43 -8.42 -2.11 -0.10
C VAL A 43 -8.31 -0.79 -0.83
N GLY A 44 -8.72 -0.77 -2.10
CA GLY A 44 -8.82 0.46 -2.89
C GLY A 44 -10.02 1.31 -2.45
N ALA A 45 -9.82 2.62 -2.33
CA ALA A 45 -10.84 3.61 -1.98
C ALA A 45 -11.12 4.57 -3.15
N ALA A 46 -12.25 5.30 -3.12
CA ALA A 46 -12.56 6.30 -4.14
C ALA A 46 -11.95 7.68 -3.83
N SER A 47 -11.62 7.96 -2.56
CA SER A 47 -10.94 9.18 -2.12
C SER A 47 -9.98 8.90 -0.97
N GLU A 48 -9.02 9.80 -0.74
CA GLU A 48 -8.09 9.69 0.40
C GLU A 48 -8.84 9.74 1.73
N GLY A 49 -9.95 10.47 1.82
CA GLY A 49 -10.79 10.51 3.01
C GLY A 49 -11.46 9.18 3.32
N GLU A 50 -11.88 8.43 2.30
CA GLU A 50 -12.39 7.06 2.46
C GLU A 50 -11.27 6.10 2.85
N ALA A 51 -10.09 6.20 2.22
CA ALA A 51 -8.94 5.36 2.54
C ALA A 51 -8.55 5.47 4.04
N VAL A 52 -8.57 6.68 4.61
CA VAL A 52 -8.26 6.88 6.04
C VAL A 52 -9.36 6.33 6.97
N ALA A 53 -10.58 6.15 6.47
CA ALA A 53 -11.71 5.66 7.25
C ALA A 53 -11.85 4.12 7.23
N ILE A 54 -11.12 3.44 6.35
CA ILE A 54 -10.99 1.97 6.28
C ILE A 54 -10.01 1.50 7.36
#